data_AF-A0A8K0KX26-F1
#
_entry.id   AF-A0A8K0KX26-F1
#
_cell.length_a   1.000
_cell.length_b   1.000
_cell.length_c   1.000
_cell.angle_alpha   90.00
_cell.angle_beta   90.00
_cell.angle_gamma   90.00
#
_symmetry.space_group_name_H-M   'P 1'
#
loop_
_entity.id
_entity.type
_entity.pdbx_description
1 polymer ?
#
loop_
_entity_poly.entity_id
_entity_poly.type
_entity_poly.pdbx_seq_one_letter_code
_entity_poly.pdbx_strand_id
1 'polypeptide(L)'
;MATMHAPSHDSLRKDSVTAQDGYQWRAKYAAQPRGDVLEVPTCSNPGAMAGKSRKMKRKDESLIGTIRVGIVNHQLGLSVNCLAFLALTHFLFPSLRATTTPFFTLAHQDAETGLYLPGVEDLKYISLWIVIFTGLRAGTMDYVLMPWAKSLGLKKKKTMVRFAEQAWMLIYYMVFWTIGMYLYTTSDYFADLPAMWTNFPTASMTSFMKWYYLAQFAFWLQQIVVVNIEERRKDHWQMFTHHIITSLLMLMSYGYYQTKVGNVILCIMDVVDIILPAAKMMKYVGMQTACDIAFGLFVVTWFVARHVIYLAICWSIHSDVPKVMPYGCYDLSTGTKLSSNGGDKIWWNVLHAYRGGEGDVCFNNNIRVSFLGLLLALQGLTVIWFGMIVRVVYGVLTGKGADDTRSDDEDDGEEEEVQEKTNDKKVAFKAPKEEEVGVEELRFSRRSTPPARTKKSKSRASGISIPGHSDHKELLGRIGCDGGS
;
A
#
# COMPACT_ATOMS: atom_id res chain seq x y z
N MET A 1 -86.42 -16.25 10.56
CA MET A 1 -85.00 -16.20 10.16
C MET A 1 -84.95 -15.46 8.84
N ALA A 2 -84.64 -14.16 8.87
CA ALA A 2 -84.79 -13.28 7.70
C ALA A 2 -83.56 -12.37 7.55
N THR A 3 -83.30 -12.02 6.30
CA THR A 3 -82.31 -11.06 5.78
C THR A 3 -82.37 -9.68 6.44
N MET A 4 -81.24 -8.98 6.54
CA MET A 4 -81.22 -7.51 6.41
C MET A 4 -79.86 -6.93 5.98
N HIS A 5 -79.93 -5.85 5.20
CA HIS A 5 -78.81 -5.05 4.69
C HIS A 5 -78.32 -4.01 5.72
N ALA A 6 -77.11 -3.48 5.47
CA ALA A 6 -76.54 -2.23 6.05
C ALA A 6 -77.25 -0.97 5.46
N PRO A 7 -76.85 0.31 5.72
CA PRO A 7 -75.70 0.86 6.48
C PRO A 7 -76.08 1.99 7.48
N SER A 8 -75.16 2.71 8.16
CA SER A 8 -74.49 3.93 7.64
C SER A 8 -73.49 4.55 8.65
N HIS A 9 -72.46 5.24 8.13
CA HIS A 9 -71.61 6.33 8.71
C HIS A 9 -71.10 6.26 10.17
N ASP A 10 -69.85 6.62 10.51
CA ASP A 10 -69.00 7.64 9.87
C ASP A 10 -67.48 7.48 10.15
N SER A 11 -66.67 8.39 9.57
CA SER A 11 -65.20 8.57 9.72
C SER A 11 -64.27 7.72 8.82
N LEU A 12 -64.04 8.23 7.60
CA LEU A 12 -62.98 7.82 6.69
C LEU A 12 -61.69 8.65 6.92
N ARG A 13 -60.51 8.00 6.98
CA ARG A 13 -59.26 8.62 6.53
C ARG A 13 -58.30 7.63 5.85
N LYS A 14 -58.40 7.63 4.51
CA LYS A 14 -57.32 7.45 3.50
C LYS A 14 -55.97 8.05 3.94
N ASP A 15 -54.76 7.59 3.58
CA ASP A 15 -54.19 6.62 2.60
C ASP A 15 -52.94 5.97 3.26
N SER A 16 -52.45 4.74 2.99
CA SER A 16 -51.80 4.19 1.77
C SER A 16 -50.37 4.71 1.44
N VAL A 17 -49.40 3.77 1.45
CA VAL A 17 -48.21 3.66 0.54
C VAL A 17 -46.84 4.36 0.89
N THR A 18 -45.86 3.51 1.24
CA THR A 18 -44.37 3.54 1.01
C THR A 18 -43.37 4.50 1.72
N ALA A 19 -42.18 3.91 1.94
CA ALA A 19 -40.82 4.43 1.68
C ALA A 19 -39.92 4.89 2.86
N GLN A 20 -38.85 4.10 3.07
CA GLN A 20 -37.43 4.52 3.18
C GLN A 20 -37.07 5.87 3.84
N ASP A 21 -36.66 5.83 5.12
CA ASP A 21 -35.79 6.85 5.72
C ASP A 21 -34.34 6.35 5.84
N GLY A 22 -33.65 6.32 4.71
CA GLY A 22 -32.19 6.23 4.64
C GLY A 22 -31.61 7.64 4.49
N TYR A 23 -31.01 8.18 5.56
CA TYR A 23 -30.64 9.60 5.64
C TYR A 23 -29.77 10.10 4.48
N GLN A 24 -30.34 11.00 3.70
CA GLN A 24 -29.68 11.71 2.62
C GLN A 24 -28.66 12.73 3.17
N TRP A 25 -27.38 12.52 2.91
CA TRP A 25 -26.42 13.62 2.79
C TRP A 25 -25.85 13.60 1.36
N ARG A 26 -26.39 14.44 0.47
CA ARG A 26 -25.77 14.82 -0.81
C ARG A 26 -26.51 16.01 -1.42
N ALA A 27 -25.76 16.94 -1.99
CA ALA A 27 -26.19 18.01 -2.89
C ALA A 27 -27.28 19.00 -2.40
N LYS A 28 -26.85 20.08 -1.73
CA LYS A 28 -27.50 21.41 -1.84
C LYS A 28 -26.44 22.50 -1.94
N TYR A 29 -26.01 22.86 -3.16
CA TYR A 29 -25.50 24.20 -3.55
C TYR A 29 -25.46 24.31 -5.08
N ALA A 30 -26.57 24.73 -5.69
CA ALA A 30 -26.64 25.11 -7.10
C ALA A 30 -27.79 26.11 -7.32
N ALA A 31 -27.48 27.29 -7.90
CA ALA A 31 -28.40 28.42 -8.19
C ALA A 31 -29.08 29.04 -6.93
N GLN A 32 -29.44 30.34 -6.82
CA GLN A 32 -29.39 31.57 -7.63
C GLN A 32 -29.78 32.74 -6.66
N PRO A 33 -29.96 34.03 -7.04
CA PRO A 33 -29.50 34.80 -8.20
C PRO A 33 -28.69 36.08 -7.79
N ARG A 34 -28.45 37.00 -8.75
CA ARG A 34 -27.87 38.34 -8.48
C ARG A 34 -28.89 39.31 -7.89
N GLY A 35 -28.42 40.29 -7.12
CA GLY A 35 -29.11 41.54 -6.80
C GLY A 35 -28.07 42.64 -6.56
N ASP A 36 -28.13 43.71 -7.33
CA ASP A 36 -27.20 44.85 -7.27
C ASP A 36 -27.69 45.96 -6.30
N VAL A 37 -26.87 47.01 -6.16
CA VAL A 37 -27.23 48.39 -5.74
C VAL A 37 -27.33 48.67 -4.22
N LEU A 38 -26.24 49.17 -3.61
CA LEU A 38 -26.01 50.62 -3.33
C LEU A 38 -24.72 50.86 -2.51
N GLU A 39 -23.77 51.61 -3.06
CA GLU A 39 -22.68 52.26 -2.29
C GLU A 39 -23.08 53.69 -1.92
N VAL A 40 -22.67 54.16 -0.73
CA VAL A 40 -22.47 55.60 -0.46
C VAL A 40 -21.19 55.76 0.40
N PRO A 41 -20.21 56.60 0.00
CA PRO A 41 -18.89 56.67 0.66
C PRO A 41 -18.72 57.87 1.61
N THR A 42 -17.88 57.71 2.65
CA THR A 42 -17.13 58.76 3.39
C THR A 42 -16.23 58.07 4.45
N CYS A 43 -15.11 58.61 4.95
CA CYS A 43 -14.09 59.47 4.37
C CYS A 43 -12.79 59.33 5.21
N SER A 44 -11.63 59.47 4.58
CA SER A 44 -10.35 59.91 5.19
C SER A 44 -9.74 59.16 6.39
N ASN A 45 -8.65 58.41 6.17
CA ASN A 45 -7.33 58.90 6.61
C ASN A 45 -6.15 58.16 5.93
N PRO A 46 -5.06 58.85 5.50
CA PRO A 46 -3.87 58.22 4.94
C PRO A 46 -2.85 57.93 6.05
N GLY A 47 -2.60 56.65 6.34
CA GLY A 47 -1.64 56.24 7.38
C GLY A 47 -1.13 54.83 7.15
N ALA A 48 0.03 54.70 6.49
CA ALA A 48 0.59 53.40 6.16
C ALA A 48 1.13 52.67 7.41
N MET A 49 0.46 51.60 7.81
CA MET A 49 1.15 50.44 8.39
C MET A 49 0.86 49.22 7.52
N ALA A 50 1.79 48.95 6.60
CA ALA A 50 1.80 47.76 5.78
C ALA A 50 2.14 46.53 6.65
N GLY A 51 1.16 46.06 7.42
CA GLY A 51 1.21 44.73 8.01
C GLY A 51 1.45 43.74 6.88
N LYS A 52 2.57 42.99 6.94
CA LYS A 52 2.89 41.95 5.96
C LYS A 52 1.82 40.87 6.04
N SER A 53 0.75 41.03 5.27
CA SER A 53 -0.17 39.94 4.93
C SER A 53 0.68 38.85 4.29
N ARG A 54 0.97 37.82 5.08
CA ARG A 54 1.67 36.62 4.63
C ARG A 54 0.77 35.99 3.59
N LYS A 55 0.99 36.32 2.31
CA LYS A 55 0.27 35.74 1.17
C LYS A 55 0.27 34.24 1.37
N MET A 56 -0.88 33.71 1.80
CA MET A 56 -1.09 32.28 1.88
C MET A 56 -1.10 31.82 0.42
N LYS A 57 0.05 31.31 -0.04
CA LYS A 57 0.22 30.77 -1.38
C LYS A 57 -0.85 29.68 -1.49
N ARG A 58 -1.91 29.97 -2.24
CA ARG A 58 -3.01 29.04 -2.49
C ARG A 58 -2.34 27.80 -3.08
N LYS A 59 -2.26 26.72 -2.31
CA LYS A 59 -1.61 25.48 -2.75
C LYS A 59 -2.42 25.06 -3.96
N ASP A 60 -1.80 25.03 -5.14
CA ASP A 60 -2.47 24.48 -6.31
C ASP A 60 -2.78 23.03 -5.97
N GLU A 61 -4.07 22.72 -5.81
CA GLU A 61 -4.52 21.34 -5.65
C GLU A 61 -4.22 20.66 -6.98
N SER A 62 -3.05 19.99 -7.03
CA SER A 62 -2.64 19.22 -8.18
C SER A 62 -3.80 18.33 -8.60
N LEU A 63 -4.14 18.33 -9.89
CA LEU A 63 -5.22 17.53 -10.48
C LEU A 63 -5.07 16.04 -10.10
N ILE A 64 -3.84 15.56 -9.91
CA ILE A 64 -3.52 14.23 -9.39
C ILE A 64 -4.00 14.03 -7.94
N GLY A 65 -3.86 15.05 -7.09
CA GLY A 65 -4.39 15.06 -5.73
C GLY A 65 -5.91 14.99 -5.68
N THR A 66 -6.60 15.79 -6.50
CA THR A 66 -8.07 15.74 -6.61
C THR A 66 -8.56 14.39 -7.13
N ILE A 67 -7.89 13.83 -8.15
CA ILE A 67 -8.19 12.48 -8.66
C ILE A 67 -7.97 11.41 -7.60
N ARG A 68 -6.85 11.45 -6.86
CA ARG A 68 -6.59 10.52 -5.74
C ARG A 68 -7.72 10.55 -4.72
N VAL A 69 -8.07 11.74 -4.20
CA VAL A 69 -9.16 11.94 -3.25
C VAL A 69 -10.51 11.44 -3.80
N GLY A 70 -10.77 11.66 -5.09
CA GLY A 70 -11.95 11.13 -5.79
C GLY A 70 -12.01 9.60 -5.78
N ILE A 71 -10.88 8.94 -6.09
CA ILE A 71 -10.73 7.47 -6.09
C ILE A 71 -10.89 6.90 -4.68
N VAL A 72 -10.22 7.48 -3.66
CA VAL A 72 -10.32 6.99 -2.26
C VAL A 72 -11.78 6.99 -1.80
N ASN A 73 -12.48 8.10 -2.00
CA ASN A 73 -13.85 8.30 -1.53
C ASN A 73 -14.91 7.50 -2.30
N HIS A 74 -14.55 6.84 -3.40
CA HIS A 74 -15.48 6.09 -4.25
C HIS A 74 -14.95 4.69 -4.64
N GLN A 75 -13.99 4.12 -3.89
CA GLN A 75 -13.40 2.79 -4.18
C GLN A 75 -14.46 1.71 -4.45
N LEU A 76 -15.48 1.61 -3.57
CA LEU A 76 -16.58 0.66 -3.73
C LEU A 76 -17.41 0.96 -4.99
N GLY A 77 -17.80 2.22 -5.19
CA GLY A 77 -18.63 2.62 -6.34
C GLY A 77 -17.91 2.40 -7.68
N LEU A 78 -16.62 2.72 -7.76
CA LEU A 78 -15.79 2.44 -8.92
C LEU A 78 -15.70 0.93 -9.18
N SER A 79 -15.43 0.13 -8.14
CA SER A 79 -15.30 -1.32 -8.28
C SER A 79 -16.62 -1.96 -8.73
N VAL A 80 -17.75 -1.61 -8.10
CA VAL A 80 -19.08 -2.10 -8.48
C VAL A 80 -19.44 -1.68 -9.89
N ASN A 81 -19.17 -0.42 -10.29
CA ASN A 81 -19.45 0.04 -11.65
C ASN A 81 -18.59 -0.68 -12.71
N CYS A 82 -17.30 -0.93 -12.44
CA CYS A 82 -16.44 -1.70 -13.32
C CYS A 82 -16.90 -3.15 -13.48
N LEU A 83 -17.26 -3.82 -12.38
CA LEU A 83 -17.78 -5.19 -12.39
C LEU A 83 -19.13 -5.27 -13.12
N ALA A 84 -20.04 -4.33 -12.85
CA ALA A 84 -21.34 -4.25 -13.52
C ALA A 84 -21.18 -3.98 -15.02
N PHE A 85 -20.32 -3.05 -15.42
CA PHE A 85 -20.04 -2.76 -16.83
C PHE A 85 -19.50 -3.99 -17.58
N LEU A 86 -18.55 -4.71 -16.98
CA LEU A 86 -17.98 -5.92 -17.58
C LEU A 86 -19.00 -7.05 -17.67
N ALA A 87 -19.80 -7.27 -16.62
CA ALA A 87 -20.86 -8.27 -16.60
C ALA A 87 -21.95 -7.95 -17.63
N LEU A 88 -22.46 -6.71 -17.67
CA LEU A 88 -23.43 -6.27 -18.66
C LEU A 88 -22.89 -6.41 -20.09
N THR A 89 -21.60 -6.12 -20.31
CA THR A 89 -20.95 -6.31 -21.61
C THR A 89 -20.95 -7.80 -22.02
N HIS A 90 -20.60 -8.69 -21.11
CA HIS A 90 -20.57 -10.14 -21.34
C HIS A 90 -21.98 -10.73 -21.63
N PHE A 91 -22.99 -10.32 -20.85
CA PHE A 91 -24.34 -10.84 -21.02
C PHE A 91 -25.06 -10.25 -22.24
N LEU A 92 -25.02 -8.91 -22.43
CA LEU A 92 -25.81 -8.21 -23.45
C LEU A 92 -25.18 -8.24 -24.86
N PHE A 93 -23.87 -8.42 -24.99
CA PHE A 93 -23.17 -8.38 -26.29
C PHE A 93 -22.47 -9.71 -26.60
N PRO A 94 -23.17 -10.68 -27.24
CA PRO A 94 -22.59 -11.97 -27.63
C PRO A 94 -21.29 -11.84 -28.45
N SER A 95 -21.18 -10.82 -29.30
CA SER A 95 -19.98 -10.53 -30.10
C SER A 95 -18.73 -10.20 -29.27
N LEU A 96 -18.89 -9.75 -28.02
CA LEU A 96 -17.80 -9.42 -27.11
C LEU A 96 -17.49 -10.55 -26.10
N ARG A 97 -18.17 -11.70 -26.19
CA ARG A 97 -17.95 -12.83 -25.27
C ARG A 97 -16.56 -13.45 -25.40
N ALA A 98 -15.99 -13.52 -26.60
CA ALA A 98 -14.61 -14.01 -26.80
C ALA A 98 -13.59 -13.19 -25.97
N THR A 99 -13.77 -11.87 -25.88
CA THR A 99 -12.89 -10.98 -25.12
C THR A 99 -13.19 -10.96 -23.62
N THR A 100 -14.46 -11.14 -23.22
CA THR A 100 -14.90 -11.01 -21.82
C THR A 100 -14.90 -12.32 -21.02
N THR A 101 -15.07 -13.48 -21.66
CA THR A 101 -15.06 -14.81 -20.99
C THR A 101 -13.80 -15.08 -20.16
N PRO A 102 -12.58 -14.70 -20.61
CA PRO A 102 -11.33 -14.88 -19.84
C PRO A 102 -11.23 -14.06 -18.55
N PHE A 103 -12.09 -13.07 -18.34
CA PHE A 103 -12.19 -12.40 -17.03
C PHE A 103 -12.94 -13.27 -16.03
N PHE A 104 -13.98 -14.01 -16.46
CA PHE A 104 -14.88 -14.76 -15.59
C PHE A 104 -14.49 -16.23 -15.39
N THR A 105 -13.62 -16.77 -16.24
CA THR A 105 -13.27 -18.21 -16.27
C THR A 105 -11.76 -18.41 -16.28
N LEU A 106 -11.29 -19.50 -15.67
CA LEU A 106 -9.90 -19.91 -15.76
C LEU A 106 -9.60 -20.36 -17.19
N ALA A 107 -8.66 -19.69 -17.86
CA ALA A 107 -8.24 -20.02 -19.23
C ALA A 107 -7.24 -21.18 -19.26
N HIS A 108 -6.94 -21.69 -20.46
CA HIS A 108 -5.88 -22.68 -20.71
C HIS A 108 -6.04 -24.01 -19.94
N GLN A 109 -7.26 -24.56 -19.94
CA GLN A 109 -7.46 -25.96 -19.56
C GLN A 109 -6.98 -26.88 -20.67
N ASP A 110 -6.19 -27.89 -20.31
CA ASP A 110 -5.88 -29.03 -21.17
C ASP A 110 -7.08 -29.99 -21.22
N ALA A 111 -7.47 -30.38 -22.44
CA ALA A 111 -8.62 -31.24 -22.68
C ALA A 111 -8.38 -32.71 -22.30
N GLU A 112 -7.12 -33.17 -22.28
CA GLU A 112 -6.79 -34.56 -21.96
C GLU A 112 -6.66 -34.81 -20.46
N THR A 113 -5.86 -34.00 -19.76
CA THR A 113 -5.64 -34.14 -18.31
C THR A 113 -6.67 -33.41 -17.45
N GLY A 114 -7.42 -32.46 -18.03
CA GLY A 114 -8.30 -31.55 -17.28
C GLY A 114 -7.57 -30.53 -16.40
N LEU A 115 -6.23 -30.54 -16.38
CA LEU A 115 -5.38 -29.59 -15.66
C LEU A 115 -5.28 -28.26 -16.41
N TYR A 116 -4.71 -27.26 -15.76
CA TYR A 116 -4.59 -25.91 -16.30
C TYR A 116 -3.13 -25.51 -16.45
N LEU A 117 -2.80 -24.83 -17.56
CA LEU A 117 -1.50 -24.22 -17.78
C LEU A 117 -1.57 -22.69 -17.54
N PRO A 118 -0.47 -22.05 -17.14
CA PRO A 118 -0.30 -20.60 -17.21
C PRO A 118 -0.37 -20.06 -18.64
N GLY A 119 -1.04 -18.93 -18.84
CA GLY A 119 -1.07 -18.26 -20.14
C GLY A 119 -1.50 -16.79 -20.09
N VAL A 120 -1.36 -16.08 -21.21
CA VAL A 120 -1.61 -14.63 -21.33
C VAL A 120 -3.02 -14.20 -20.91
N GLU A 121 -4.03 -15.05 -21.13
CA GLU A 121 -5.42 -14.76 -20.79
C GLU A 121 -5.65 -14.64 -19.28
N ASP A 122 -4.78 -15.24 -18.46
CA ASP A 122 -4.83 -15.14 -17.00
C ASP A 122 -4.62 -13.70 -16.50
N LEU A 123 -4.00 -12.82 -17.30
CA LEU A 123 -3.86 -11.39 -16.97
C LEU A 123 -5.23 -10.68 -16.89
N LYS A 124 -6.21 -11.10 -17.71
CA LYS A 124 -7.59 -10.58 -17.66
C LYS A 124 -8.26 -11.04 -16.36
N TYR A 125 -8.09 -12.31 -16.01
CA TYR A 125 -8.56 -12.89 -14.75
C TYR A 125 -7.96 -12.17 -13.53
N ILE A 126 -6.64 -11.95 -13.49
CA ILE A 126 -5.94 -11.17 -12.46
C ILE A 126 -6.53 -9.75 -12.36
N SER A 127 -6.76 -9.08 -13.50
CA SER A 127 -7.33 -7.72 -13.51
C SER A 127 -8.75 -7.67 -12.94
N LEU A 128 -9.58 -8.70 -13.15
CA LEU A 128 -10.87 -8.83 -12.49
C LEU A 128 -10.69 -8.93 -10.97
N TRP A 129 -9.79 -9.80 -10.52
CA TRP A 129 -9.56 -10.02 -9.08
C TRP A 129 -9.01 -8.78 -8.36
N ILE A 130 -8.21 -7.93 -9.01
CA ILE A 130 -7.80 -6.62 -8.46
C ILE A 130 -9.03 -5.73 -8.16
N VAL A 131 -10.00 -5.69 -9.08
CA VAL A 131 -11.25 -4.92 -8.90
C VAL A 131 -12.13 -5.56 -7.82
N ILE A 132 -12.25 -6.89 -7.80
CA ILE A 132 -12.98 -7.63 -6.76
C ILE A 132 -12.37 -7.33 -5.37
N PHE A 133 -11.07 -7.47 -5.18
CA PHE A 133 -10.44 -7.17 -3.88
C PHE A 133 -10.58 -5.71 -3.47
N THR A 134 -10.54 -4.76 -4.42
CA THR A 134 -10.76 -3.35 -4.12
C THR A 134 -12.20 -3.09 -3.66
N GLY A 135 -13.18 -3.71 -4.31
CA GLY A 135 -14.59 -3.65 -3.91
C GLY A 135 -14.86 -4.33 -2.58
N LEU A 136 -14.32 -5.54 -2.37
CA LEU A 136 -14.44 -6.29 -1.12
C LEU A 136 -13.78 -5.55 0.05
N ARG A 137 -12.58 -4.97 -0.14
CA ARG A 137 -11.91 -4.15 0.89
C ARG A 137 -12.80 -2.99 1.31
N ALA A 138 -13.20 -2.15 0.36
CA ALA A 138 -14.01 -0.97 0.64
C ALA A 138 -15.36 -1.33 1.28
N GLY A 139 -16.09 -2.31 0.70
CA GLY A 139 -17.37 -2.77 1.22
C GLY A 139 -17.28 -3.39 2.61
N THR A 140 -16.28 -4.24 2.86
CA THR A 140 -16.10 -4.88 4.17
C THR A 140 -15.67 -3.86 5.22
N MET A 141 -14.78 -2.92 4.87
CA MET A 141 -14.39 -1.84 5.78
C MET A 141 -15.59 -0.95 6.15
N ASP A 142 -16.32 -0.42 5.17
CA ASP A 142 -17.39 0.57 5.39
C ASP A 142 -18.64 -0.04 6.06
N TYR A 143 -19.05 -1.24 5.65
CA TYR A 143 -20.34 -1.83 6.05
C TYR A 143 -20.24 -2.90 7.15
N VAL A 144 -19.06 -3.46 7.43
CA VAL A 144 -18.88 -4.51 8.45
C VAL A 144 -17.91 -4.06 9.54
N LEU A 145 -16.68 -3.69 9.17
CA LEU A 145 -15.59 -3.49 10.14
C LEU A 145 -15.68 -2.14 10.87
N MET A 146 -16.10 -1.06 10.20
CA MET A 146 -16.32 0.24 10.84
C MET A 146 -17.52 0.23 11.82
N PRO A 147 -18.67 -0.39 11.50
CA PRO A 147 -19.72 -0.65 12.49
C PRO A 147 -19.26 -1.55 13.65
N TRP A 148 -18.49 -2.61 13.37
CA TRP A 148 -17.95 -3.49 14.41
C TRP A 148 -16.98 -2.75 15.34
N ALA A 149 -16.05 -1.96 14.80
CA ALA A 149 -15.17 -1.06 15.56
C ALA A 149 -15.96 -0.13 16.51
N LYS A 150 -17.07 0.43 16.04
CA LYS A 150 -17.97 1.26 16.86
C LYS A 150 -18.65 0.45 17.97
N SER A 151 -19.08 -0.78 17.69
CA SER A 151 -19.69 -1.68 18.68
C SER A 151 -18.72 -2.09 19.80
N LEU A 152 -17.42 -2.13 19.50
CA LEU A 152 -16.33 -2.36 20.46
C LEU A 152 -15.98 -1.10 21.29
N GLY A 153 -16.73 -0.01 21.16
CA GLY A 153 -16.55 1.22 21.94
C GLY A 153 -15.48 2.18 21.40
N LEU A 154 -14.91 1.93 20.22
CA LEU A 154 -13.91 2.83 19.62
C LEU A 154 -14.56 4.15 19.19
N LYS A 155 -14.13 5.27 19.79
CA LYS A 155 -14.69 6.62 19.56
C LYS A 155 -13.92 7.45 18.53
N LYS A 156 -12.57 7.39 18.52
CA LYS A 156 -11.72 8.17 17.62
C LYS A 156 -11.81 7.60 16.19
N LYS A 157 -12.27 8.39 15.20
CA LYS A 157 -12.40 7.96 13.79
C LYS A 157 -11.09 7.40 13.21
N LYS A 158 -9.94 8.03 13.53
CA LYS A 158 -8.58 7.60 13.12
C LYS A 158 -8.31 6.15 13.58
N THR A 159 -8.61 5.85 14.84
CA THR A 159 -8.46 4.50 15.44
C THR A 159 -9.44 3.49 14.84
N MET A 160 -10.70 3.88 14.59
CA MET A 160 -11.68 3.00 13.94
C MET A 160 -11.23 2.57 12.54
N VAL A 161 -10.74 3.52 11.72
CA VAL A 161 -10.26 3.23 10.36
C VAL A 161 -9.07 2.27 10.41
N ARG A 162 -8.10 2.50 11.30
CA ARG A 162 -6.95 1.59 11.45
C ARG A 162 -7.33 0.22 11.99
N PHE A 163 -8.29 0.13 12.91
CA PHE A 163 -8.85 -1.15 13.32
C PHE A 163 -9.47 -1.88 12.13
N ALA A 164 -10.23 -1.19 11.27
CA ALA A 164 -10.80 -1.76 10.05
C ALA A 164 -9.74 -2.15 9.01
N GLU A 165 -8.65 -1.39 8.86
CA GLU A 165 -7.50 -1.76 8.02
C GLU A 165 -6.85 -3.07 8.50
N GLN A 166 -6.56 -3.18 9.80
CA GLN A 166 -5.98 -4.39 10.38
C GLN A 166 -6.93 -5.59 10.30
N ALA A 167 -8.23 -5.38 10.56
CA ALA A 167 -9.24 -6.42 10.48
C ALA A 167 -9.48 -6.92 9.05
N TRP A 168 -9.39 -6.04 8.04
CA TRP A 168 -9.43 -6.45 6.63
C TRP A 168 -8.25 -7.36 6.28
N MET A 169 -7.03 -6.98 6.66
CA MET A 169 -5.84 -7.82 6.43
C MET A 169 -5.95 -9.16 7.17
N LEU A 170 -6.44 -9.15 8.42
CA LEU A 170 -6.67 -10.38 9.19
C LEU A 170 -7.66 -11.33 8.49
N ILE A 171 -8.79 -10.81 7.99
CA ILE A 171 -9.78 -11.61 7.25
C ILE A 171 -9.14 -12.20 5.98
N TYR A 172 -8.40 -11.39 5.22
CA TYR A 172 -7.73 -11.85 4.01
C TYR A 172 -6.76 -13.00 4.30
N TYR A 173 -5.81 -12.78 5.22
CA TYR A 173 -4.78 -13.79 5.51
C TYR A 173 -5.37 -15.03 6.17
N MET A 174 -6.36 -14.92 7.05
CA MET A 174 -7.03 -16.11 7.61
C MET A 174 -7.65 -17.01 6.53
N VAL A 175 -8.25 -16.43 5.49
CA VAL A 175 -8.82 -17.20 4.36
C VAL A 175 -7.72 -17.76 3.46
N PHE A 176 -6.81 -16.91 2.97
CA PHE A 176 -5.81 -17.32 1.98
C PHE A 176 -4.70 -18.22 2.56
N TRP A 177 -4.30 -18.01 3.81
CA TRP A 177 -3.37 -18.91 4.48
C TRP A 177 -3.97 -20.29 4.71
N THR A 178 -5.25 -20.37 5.13
CA THR A 178 -5.93 -21.67 5.31
C THR A 178 -6.01 -22.44 3.99
N ILE A 179 -6.31 -21.77 2.88
CA ILE A 179 -6.36 -22.37 1.54
C ILE A 179 -4.95 -22.80 1.07
N GLY A 180 -3.94 -21.96 1.27
CA GLY A 180 -2.54 -22.28 0.94
C GLY A 180 -2.02 -23.47 1.73
N MET A 181 -2.26 -23.49 3.05
CA MET A 181 -1.90 -24.60 3.92
C MET A 181 -2.63 -25.90 3.55
N TYR A 182 -3.90 -25.85 3.17
CA TYR A 182 -4.60 -27.01 2.61
C TYR A 182 -3.88 -27.50 1.34
N LEU A 183 -3.66 -26.62 0.35
CA LEU A 183 -2.96 -26.96 -0.90
C LEU A 183 -1.55 -27.53 -0.65
N TYR A 184 -0.82 -27.00 0.32
CA TYR A 184 0.52 -27.46 0.69
C TYR A 184 0.50 -28.82 1.41
N THR A 185 -0.35 -29.00 2.42
CA THR A 185 -0.47 -30.25 3.19
C THR A 185 -1.02 -31.43 2.37
N THR A 186 -1.79 -31.16 1.31
CA THR A 186 -2.27 -32.19 0.37
C THR A 186 -1.34 -32.43 -0.83
N SER A 187 -0.16 -31.80 -0.88
CA SER A 187 0.75 -31.87 -2.03
C SER A 187 1.81 -32.97 -1.92
N ASP A 188 2.41 -33.31 -3.06
CA ASP A 188 3.56 -34.23 -3.17
C ASP A 188 4.89 -33.64 -2.65
N TYR A 189 4.91 -32.36 -2.28
CA TYR A 189 6.08 -31.64 -1.75
C TYR A 189 5.90 -31.18 -0.29
N PHE A 190 4.92 -31.74 0.44
CA PHE A 190 4.70 -31.37 1.85
C PHE A 190 5.93 -31.69 2.72
N ALA A 191 6.52 -30.66 3.33
CA ALA A 191 7.71 -30.73 4.18
C ALA A 191 8.98 -31.31 3.51
N ASP A 192 9.01 -31.41 2.18
CA ASP A 192 10.15 -31.90 1.39
C ASP A 192 10.66 -30.78 0.47
N LEU A 193 11.84 -30.23 0.79
CA LEU A 193 12.43 -29.12 0.04
C LEU A 193 12.89 -29.55 -1.38
N PRO A 194 13.66 -30.64 -1.57
CA PRO A 194 13.96 -31.19 -2.90
C PRO A 194 12.73 -31.46 -3.77
N ALA A 195 11.64 -32.01 -3.22
CA ALA A 195 10.44 -32.39 -3.97
C ALA A 195 9.78 -31.19 -4.70
N MET A 196 9.92 -29.97 -4.17
CA MET A 196 9.41 -28.74 -4.81
C MET A 196 9.98 -28.50 -6.22
N TRP A 197 11.16 -29.06 -6.54
CA TRP A 197 11.89 -28.85 -7.80
C TRP A 197 11.82 -30.05 -8.77
N THR A 198 11.14 -31.12 -8.37
CA THR A 198 11.01 -32.34 -9.16
C THR A 198 10.05 -32.17 -10.34
N ASN A 199 10.21 -33.02 -11.36
CA ASN A 199 9.33 -33.08 -12.53
C ASN A 199 9.24 -31.77 -13.35
N PHE A 200 10.30 -30.97 -13.36
CA PHE A 200 10.37 -29.79 -14.22
C PHE A 200 10.36 -30.19 -15.71
N PRO A 201 9.56 -29.51 -16.57
CA PRO A 201 8.70 -28.37 -16.27
C PRO A 201 7.33 -28.77 -15.68
N THR A 202 7.05 -28.32 -14.45
CA THR A 202 5.76 -28.52 -13.76
C THR A 202 4.70 -27.52 -14.24
N ALA A 203 4.45 -27.48 -15.55
CA ALA A 203 3.64 -26.44 -16.19
C ALA A 203 2.12 -26.56 -15.91
N SER A 204 1.64 -27.78 -15.67
CA SER A 204 0.22 -28.06 -15.37
C SER A 204 -0.07 -28.00 -13.87
N MET A 205 -1.26 -27.51 -13.51
CA MET A 205 -1.73 -27.45 -12.13
C MET A 205 -3.26 -27.65 -12.03
N THR A 206 -3.75 -27.97 -10.84
CA THR A 206 -5.20 -28.09 -10.60
C THR A 206 -5.91 -26.74 -10.71
N SER A 207 -7.20 -26.76 -11.05
CA SER A 207 -8.03 -25.54 -11.13
C SER A 207 -7.99 -24.72 -9.84
N PHE A 208 -8.04 -25.39 -8.68
CA PHE A 208 -8.01 -24.74 -7.37
C PHE A 208 -6.65 -24.11 -7.05
N MET A 209 -5.55 -24.78 -7.39
CA MET A 209 -4.20 -24.23 -7.26
C MET A 209 -4.03 -23.00 -8.17
N LYS A 210 -4.48 -23.08 -9.44
CA LYS A 210 -4.43 -21.94 -10.38
C LYS A 210 -5.23 -20.75 -9.87
N TRP A 211 -6.47 -20.98 -9.43
CA TRP A 211 -7.32 -19.93 -8.86
C TRP A 211 -6.65 -19.26 -7.64
N TYR A 212 -6.15 -20.06 -6.69
CA TYR A 212 -5.46 -19.56 -5.50
C TYR A 212 -4.26 -18.69 -5.86
N TYR A 213 -3.42 -19.15 -6.80
CA TYR A 213 -2.20 -18.44 -7.19
C TYR A 213 -2.50 -17.13 -7.94
N LEU A 214 -3.50 -17.12 -8.83
CA LEU A 214 -3.94 -15.92 -9.55
C LEU A 214 -4.61 -14.90 -8.62
N ALA A 215 -5.39 -15.37 -7.65
CA ALA A 215 -6.01 -14.51 -6.63
C ALA A 215 -4.95 -13.91 -5.68
N GLN A 216 -3.98 -14.69 -5.20
CA GLN A 216 -2.82 -14.17 -4.45
C GLN A 216 -2.07 -13.11 -5.27
N PHE A 217 -1.77 -13.38 -6.55
CA PHE A 217 -1.06 -12.40 -7.39
C PHE A 217 -1.87 -11.11 -7.60
N ALA A 218 -3.18 -11.23 -7.84
CA ALA A 218 -4.08 -10.07 -7.94
C ALA A 218 -4.13 -9.27 -6.63
N PHE A 219 -4.10 -9.91 -5.47
CA PHE A 219 -4.03 -9.21 -4.19
C PHE A 219 -2.71 -8.44 -4.01
N TRP A 220 -1.56 -9.04 -4.31
CA TRP A 220 -0.26 -8.34 -4.21
C TRP A 220 -0.17 -7.13 -5.16
N LEU A 221 -0.73 -7.23 -6.38
CA LEU A 221 -0.87 -6.08 -7.28
C LEU A 221 -1.86 -5.03 -6.75
N GLN A 222 -2.95 -5.46 -6.11
CA GLN A 222 -3.93 -4.58 -5.47
C GLN A 222 -3.32 -3.83 -4.26
N GLN A 223 -2.41 -4.45 -3.50
CA GLN A 223 -1.69 -3.79 -2.41
C GLN A 223 -0.77 -2.66 -2.89
N ILE A 224 -0.20 -2.73 -4.10
CA ILE A 224 0.54 -1.60 -4.71
C ILE A 224 -0.39 -0.38 -4.88
N VAL A 225 -1.65 -0.60 -5.25
CA VAL A 225 -2.66 0.47 -5.37
C VAL A 225 -3.04 1.00 -4.00
N VAL A 226 -3.28 0.12 -3.02
CA VAL A 226 -3.63 0.48 -1.63
C VAL A 226 -2.54 1.32 -0.98
N VAL A 227 -1.27 0.91 -1.03
CA VAL A 227 -0.17 1.61 -0.34
C VAL A 227 0.12 3.01 -0.91
N ASN A 228 -0.38 3.31 -2.12
CA ASN A 228 -0.32 4.64 -2.75
C ASN A 228 -1.57 5.50 -2.50
N ILE A 229 -2.64 4.90 -1.99
CA ILE A 229 -3.90 5.56 -1.62
C ILE A 229 -3.95 5.85 -0.11
N GLU A 230 -3.44 4.93 0.71
CA GLU A 230 -3.35 5.10 2.17
C GLU A 230 -2.40 6.25 2.56
N GLU A 231 -2.60 6.78 3.76
CA GLU A 231 -1.76 7.85 4.30
C GLU A 231 -0.30 7.38 4.44
N ARG A 232 0.64 8.16 3.91
CA ARG A 232 2.06 7.79 3.91
C ARG A 232 2.63 7.80 5.33
N ARG A 233 3.09 6.64 5.77
CA ARG A 233 3.79 6.39 7.04
C ARG A 233 5.31 6.48 6.83
N LYS A 234 6.08 6.59 7.92
CA LYS A 234 7.57 6.63 7.89
C LYS A 234 8.23 5.46 7.14
N ASP A 235 7.55 4.31 7.04
CA ASP A 235 8.02 3.11 6.34
C ASP A 235 7.48 2.94 4.91
N HIS A 236 6.78 3.94 4.35
CA HIS A 236 6.10 3.87 3.04
C HIS A 236 6.99 3.32 1.91
N TRP A 237 8.24 3.79 1.80
CA TRP A 237 9.17 3.31 0.77
C TRP A 237 9.60 1.86 0.99
N GLN A 238 9.78 1.40 2.23
CA GLN A 238 10.12 0.00 2.53
C GLN A 238 8.97 -0.93 2.16
N MET A 239 7.74 -0.58 2.54
CA MET A 239 6.53 -1.33 2.17
C MET A 239 6.28 -1.31 0.66
N PHE A 240 6.44 -0.16 -0.01
CA PHE A 240 6.30 -0.07 -1.45
C PHE A 240 7.33 -0.93 -2.18
N THR A 241 8.62 -0.85 -1.82
CA THR A 241 9.67 -1.72 -2.39
C THR A 241 9.38 -3.20 -2.13
N HIS A 242 8.88 -3.56 -0.95
CA HIS A 242 8.41 -4.92 -0.66
C HIS A 242 7.28 -5.38 -1.59
N HIS A 243 6.24 -4.58 -1.80
CA HIS A 243 5.13 -4.92 -2.70
C HIS A 243 5.58 -5.04 -4.17
N ILE A 244 6.57 -4.26 -4.60
CA ILE A 244 7.21 -4.42 -5.92
C ILE A 244 7.98 -5.73 -6.01
N ILE A 245 8.82 -6.06 -5.03
CA ILE A 245 9.63 -7.30 -5.03
C ILE A 245 8.72 -8.54 -4.95
N THR A 246 7.70 -8.56 -4.08
CA THR A 246 6.74 -9.67 -3.98
C THR A 246 5.91 -9.83 -5.26
N SER A 247 5.48 -8.74 -5.89
CA SER A 247 4.79 -8.80 -7.19
C SER A 247 5.68 -9.33 -8.31
N LEU A 248 6.97 -8.97 -8.34
CA LEU A 248 7.96 -9.53 -9.26
C LEU A 248 8.23 -11.01 -8.98
N LEU A 249 8.28 -11.43 -7.72
CA LEU A 249 8.40 -12.84 -7.33
C LEU A 249 7.16 -13.65 -7.76
N MET A 250 5.96 -13.11 -7.61
CA MET A 250 4.72 -13.75 -8.08
C MET A 250 4.69 -13.87 -9.61
N LEU A 251 5.08 -12.80 -10.33
CA LEU A 251 5.22 -12.79 -11.78
C LEU A 251 6.23 -13.84 -12.26
N MET A 252 7.43 -13.89 -11.66
CA MET A 252 8.45 -14.88 -12.01
C MET A 252 8.02 -16.31 -11.65
N SER A 253 7.40 -16.50 -10.48
CA SER A 253 7.02 -17.84 -10.00
C SER A 253 5.90 -18.44 -10.84
N TYR A 254 4.83 -17.69 -11.11
CA TYR A 254 3.75 -18.13 -11.99
C TYR A 254 4.22 -18.24 -13.45
N GLY A 255 4.94 -17.23 -13.93
CA GLY A 255 5.46 -17.19 -15.28
C GLY A 255 6.39 -18.36 -15.60
N TYR A 256 7.15 -18.83 -14.60
CA TYR A 256 8.19 -19.85 -14.77
C TYR A 256 7.89 -21.20 -14.09
N TYR A 257 6.59 -21.48 -13.85
CA TYR A 257 6.08 -22.75 -13.30
C TYR A 257 6.60 -23.14 -11.90
N GLN A 258 7.15 -22.19 -11.13
CA GLN A 258 7.69 -22.42 -9.78
C GLN A 258 6.58 -22.39 -8.70
N THR A 259 5.36 -22.75 -9.07
CA THR A 259 4.17 -22.62 -8.22
C THR A 259 4.22 -23.48 -6.97
N LYS A 260 4.94 -24.63 -6.99
CA LYS A 260 5.21 -25.48 -5.82
C LYS A 260 5.91 -24.68 -4.71
N VAL A 261 7.10 -24.15 -4.99
CA VAL A 261 7.83 -23.32 -4.01
C VAL A 261 7.10 -22.01 -3.71
N GLY A 262 6.42 -21.42 -4.70
CA GLY A 262 5.59 -20.23 -4.51
C GLY A 262 4.51 -20.44 -3.44
N ASN A 263 3.84 -21.60 -3.44
CA ASN A 263 2.86 -21.96 -2.42
C ASN A 263 3.48 -21.99 -1.02
N VAL A 264 4.63 -22.67 -0.86
CA VAL A 264 5.31 -22.77 0.44
C VAL A 264 5.75 -21.40 0.94
N ILE A 265 6.28 -20.54 0.07
CA ILE A 265 6.69 -19.17 0.41
C ILE A 265 5.50 -18.33 0.86
N LEU A 266 4.36 -18.39 0.17
CA LEU A 266 3.12 -17.71 0.58
C LEU A 266 2.66 -18.19 1.97
N CYS A 267 2.59 -19.51 2.18
CA CYS A 267 2.17 -20.10 3.44
C CYS A 267 3.01 -19.64 4.65
N ILE A 268 4.34 -19.53 4.50
CA ILE A 268 5.23 -19.08 5.59
C ILE A 268 5.30 -17.56 5.72
N MET A 269 5.04 -16.79 4.66
CA MET A 269 4.99 -15.33 4.77
C MET A 269 3.69 -14.88 5.44
N ASP A 270 2.54 -15.41 5.01
CA ASP A 270 1.20 -14.99 5.42
C ASP A 270 0.90 -15.30 6.90
N VAL A 271 1.48 -16.36 7.49
CA VAL A 271 1.21 -16.76 8.89
C VAL A 271 1.57 -15.66 9.90
N VAL A 272 2.64 -14.91 9.63
CA VAL A 272 3.09 -13.79 10.47
C VAL A 272 2.12 -12.61 10.37
N ASP A 273 1.54 -12.43 9.19
CA ASP A 273 0.64 -11.33 8.87
C ASP A 273 -0.83 -11.62 9.27
N ILE A 274 -1.10 -12.80 9.86
CA ILE A 274 -2.28 -13.07 10.71
C ILE A 274 -2.06 -12.52 12.12
N ILE A 275 -0.91 -12.82 12.73
CA ILE A 275 -0.68 -12.56 14.16
C ILE A 275 -0.49 -11.05 14.42
N LEU A 276 0.21 -10.34 13.54
CA LEU A 276 0.49 -8.91 13.72
C LEU A 276 -0.77 -8.03 13.69
N PRO A 277 -1.69 -8.14 12.70
CA PRO A 277 -2.94 -7.38 12.72
C PRO A 277 -3.84 -7.75 13.89
N ALA A 278 -3.89 -9.04 14.28
CA ALA A 278 -4.64 -9.47 15.46
C ALA A 278 -4.12 -8.81 16.75
N ALA A 279 -2.78 -8.75 16.95
CA ALA A 279 -2.17 -8.04 18.06
C ALA A 279 -2.53 -6.53 18.05
N LYS A 280 -2.46 -5.88 16.89
CA LYS A 280 -2.83 -4.46 16.74
C LYS A 280 -4.31 -4.20 17.02
N MET A 281 -5.21 -5.08 16.59
CA MET A 281 -6.63 -5.01 16.94
C MET A 281 -6.86 -5.12 18.45
N MET A 282 -6.18 -6.06 19.13
CA MET A 282 -6.24 -6.20 20.59
C MET A 282 -5.70 -4.96 21.33
N LYS A 283 -4.62 -4.34 20.82
CA LYS A 283 -4.11 -3.05 21.33
C LYS A 283 -5.17 -1.95 21.22
N TYR A 284 -5.83 -1.80 20.08
CA TYR A 284 -6.84 -0.75 19.86
C TYR A 284 -8.05 -0.86 20.79
N VAL A 285 -8.49 -2.08 21.14
CA VAL A 285 -9.58 -2.31 22.11
C VAL A 285 -9.13 -2.32 23.58
N GLY A 286 -7.85 -2.06 23.86
CA GLY A 286 -7.30 -1.97 25.22
C GLY A 286 -6.97 -3.32 25.88
N MET A 287 -6.99 -4.44 25.15
CA MET A 287 -6.69 -5.78 25.66
C MET A 287 -5.18 -6.02 25.79
N GLN A 288 -4.49 -5.26 26.65
CA GLN A 288 -3.02 -5.23 26.70
C GLN A 288 -2.38 -6.60 26.93
N THR A 289 -2.83 -7.38 27.92
CA THR A 289 -2.26 -8.72 28.20
C THR A 289 -2.37 -9.67 27.00
N ALA A 290 -3.47 -9.61 26.24
CA ALA A 290 -3.65 -10.43 25.05
C ALA A 290 -2.79 -9.91 23.87
N CYS A 291 -2.62 -8.60 23.76
CA CYS A 291 -1.68 -7.97 22.83
C CYS A 291 -0.23 -8.38 23.13
N ASP A 292 0.22 -8.38 24.38
CA ASP A 292 1.58 -8.76 24.78
C ASP A 292 1.87 -10.24 24.48
N ILE A 293 0.92 -11.14 24.77
CA ILE A 293 1.01 -12.56 24.43
C ILE A 293 1.10 -12.75 22.91
N ALA A 294 0.24 -12.05 22.15
CA ALA A 294 0.25 -12.11 20.69
C ALA A 294 1.53 -11.50 20.08
N PHE A 295 2.10 -10.47 20.69
CA PHE A 295 3.40 -9.90 20.31
C PHE A 295 4.53 -10.91 20.55
N GLY A 296 4.53 -11.61 21.69
CA GLY A 296 5.48 -12.70 21.94
C GLY A 296 5.38 -13.82 20.90
N LEU A 297 4.16 -14.27 20.59
CA LEU A 297 3.90 -15.27 19.54
C LEU A 297 4.34 -14.78 18.15
N PHE A 298 4.11 -13.50 17.84
CA PHE A 298 4.53 -12.85 16.60
C PHE A 298 6.06 -12.87 16.45
N VAL A 299 6.82 -12.53 17.50
CA VAL A 299 8.30 -12.53 17.47
C VAL A 299 8.85 -13.93 17.16
N VAL A 300 8.33 -14.96 17.83
CA VAL A 300 8.76 -16.35 17.61
C VAL A 300 8.40 -16.82 16.21
N THR A 301 7.16 -16.58 15.77
CA THR A 301 6.68 -17.00 14.45
C THR A 301 7.42 -16.28 13.32
N TRP A 302 7.69 -14.98 13.47
CA TRP A 302 8.50 -14.19 12.53
C TRP A 302 9.89 -14.80 12.34
N PHE A 303 10.58 -15.12 13.45
CA PHE A 303 11.92 -15.68 13.38
C PHE A 303 11.91 -17.06 12.69
N VAL A 304 11.04 -17.97 13.10
CA VAL A 304 10.97 -19.31 12.50
C VAL A 304 10.60 -19.24 11.02
N ALA A 305 9.54 -18.51 10.66
CA ALA A 305 9.08 -18.45 9.29
C ALA A 305 10.07 -17.74 8.35
N ARG A 306 10.50 -16.51 8.72
CA ARG A 306 11.27 -15.61 7.84
C ARG A 306 12.80 -15.78 7.96
N HIS A 307 13.31 -16.39 9.02
CA HIS A 307 14.76 -16.55 9.24
C HIS A 307 15.23 -18.01 9.34
N VAL A 308 14.33 -18.98 9.57
CA VAL A 308 14.69 -20.41 9.51
C VAL A 308 14.14 -21.04 8.22
N ILE A 309 12.82 -21.12 8.06
CA ILE A 309 12.21 -21.87 6.94
C ILE A 309 12.47 -21.17 5.60
N TYR A 310 12.28 -19.86 5.51
CA TYR A 310 12.53 -19.13 4.26
C TYR A 310 14.00 -19.16 3.82
N LEU A 311 14.97 -19.13 4.75
CA LEU A 311 16.38 -19.33 4.41
C LEU A 311 16.68 -20.76 3.96
N ALA A 312 16.00 -21.77 4.51
CA ALA A 312 16.11 -23.15 4.03
C ALA A 312 15.58 -23.31 2.59
N ILE A 313 14.51 -22.61 2.22
CA ILE A 313 14.02 -22.55 0.82
C ILE A 313 15.06 -21.88 -0.10
N CYS A 314 15.61 -20.73 0.30
CA CYS A 314 16.69 -20.07 -0.44
C CYS A 314 17.93 -20.98 -0.62
N TRP A 315 18.28 -21.75 0.42
CA TRP A 315 19.34 -22.75 0.36
C TRP A 315 19.03 -23.89 -0.61
N SER A 316 17.79 -24.37 -0.67
CA SER A 316 17.36 -25.41 -1.62
C SER A 316 17.43 -24.92 -3.07
N ILE A 317 17.09 -23.64 -3.35
CA ILE A 317 17.31 -23.02 -4.68
C ILE A 317 18.80 -22.97 -5.05
N HIS A 318 19.67 -22.71 -4.07
CA HIS A 318 21.10 -22.69 -4.29
C HIS A 318 21.67 -24.10 -4.54
N SER A 319 21.23 -25.09 -3.77
CA SER A 319 21.88 -26.40 -3.65
C SER A 319 21.17 -27.56 -4.34
N ASP A 320 19.84 -27.62 -4.36
CA ASP A 320 19.08 -28.77 -4.88
C ASP A 320 18.62 -28.57 -6.32
N VAL A 321 18.21 -27.35 -6.69
CA VAL A 321 17.81 -27.02 -8.07
C VAL A 321 18.86 -27.46 -9.11
N PRO A 322 20.19 -27.23 -8.95
CA PRO A 322 21.18 -27.72 -9.93
C PRO A 322 21.30 -29.24 -10.03
N LYS A 323 20.85 -29.99 -9.02
CA LYS A 323 20.88 -31.46 -8.98
C LYS A 323 19.61 -32.06 -9.59
N VAL A 324 18.46 -31.45 -9.32
CA VAL A 324 17.12 -31.99 -9.64
C VAL A 324 16.55 -31.41 -10.93
N MET A 325 16.95 -30.20 -11.32
CA MET A 325 16.39 -29.44 -12.46
C MET A 325 17.51 -29.04 -13.43
N PRO A 326 17.91 -29.93 -14.36
CA PRO A 326 19.06 -29.70 -15.23
C PRO A 326 18.87 -28.49 -16.16
N TYR A 327 19.93 -27.75 -16.45
CA TYR A 327 19.86 -26.62 -17.39
C TYR A 327 19.63 -27.12 -18.84
N GLY A 328 18.80 -26.39 -19.58
CA GLY A 328 18.40 -26.71 -20.94
C GLY A 328 17.06 -26.10 -21.34
N CYS A 329 16.66 -26.33 -22.59
CA CYS A 329 15.30 -26.08 -23.07
C CYS A 329 14.50 -27.39 -23.08
N TYR A 330 13.23 -27.30 -22.69
CA TYR A 330 12.32 -28.42 -22.51
C TYR A 330 11.02 -28.15 -23.25
N ASP A 331 10.53 -29.14 -23.99
CA ASP A 331 9.20 -29.11 -24.59
C ASP A 331 8.12 -29.21 -23.50
N LEU A 332 7.09 -28.36 -23.55
CA LEU A 332 6.05 -28.26 -22.53
C LEU A 332 4.98 -29.34 -22.64
N SER A 333 4.82 -29.97 -23.81
CA SER A 333 3.82 -31.01 -24.03
C SER A 333 4.34 -32.40 -23.63
N THR A 334 5.63 -32.65 -23.83
CA THR A 334 6.29 -33.94 -23.61
C THR A 334 7.25 -33.95 -22.42
N GLY A 335 7.62 -32.78 -21.88
CA GLY A 335 8.67 -32.64 -20.87
C GLY A 335 10.08 -32.96 -21.38
N THR A 336 10.25 -33.24 -22.68
CA THR A 336 11.52 -33.72 -23.22
C THR A 336 12.55 -32.60 -23.35
N LYS A 337 13.81 -32.91 -23.03
CA LYS A 337 14.91 -31.94 -23.14
C LYS A 337 15.30 -31.76 -24.60
N LEU A 338 14.91 -30.63 -25.19
CA LEU A 338 15.20 -30.24 -26.57
C LEU A 338 16.67 -29.84 -26.76
N SER A 339 17.26 -29.15 -25.78
CA SER A 339 18.63 -28.65 -25.87
C SER A 339 19.27 -28.49 -24.49
N SER A 340 20.61 -28.51 -24.44
CA SER A 340 21.39 -28.19 -23.23
C SER A 340 21.79 -26.72 -23.11
N ASN A 341 21.57 -25.88 -24.13
CA ASN A 341 21.54 -24.43 -23.90
C ASN A 341 20.22 -24.07 -23.21
N GLY A 342 20.27 -23.25 -22.16
CA GLY A 342 19.09 -22.81 -21.40
C GLY A 342 18.53 -21.47 -21.87
N GLY A 343 18.78 -21.12 -23.14
CA GLY A 343 18.51 -19.82 -23.74
C GLY A 343 19.31 -18.66 -23.13
N ASP A 344 19.50 -17.58 -23.90
CA ASP A 344 20.30 -16.42 -23.46
C ASP A 344 19.44 -15.22 -23.01
N LYS A 345 18.14 -15.22 -23.35
CA LYS A 345 17.22 -14.10 -23.12
C LYS A 345 16.43 -14.27 -21.81
N ILE A 346 17.05 -13.96 -20.68
CA ILE A 346 16.47 -14.12 -19.32
C ILE A 346 15.02 -13.61 -19.22
N TRP A 347 14.77 -12.33 -19.53
CA TRP A 347 13.42 -11.74 -19.42
C TRP A 347 12.40 -12.32 -20.42
N TRP A 348 12.87 -12.78 -21.58
CA TRP A 348 12.02 -13.44 -22.57
C TRP A 348 11.54 -14.80 -22.04
N ASN A 349 12.45 -15.58 -21.48
CA ASN A 349 12.18 -16.88 -20.88
C ASN A 349 11.33 -16.75 -19.60
N VAL A 350 11.56 -15.72 -18.77
CA VAL A 350 10.79 -15.46 -17.54
C VAL A 350 9.33 -15.10 -17.82
N LEU A 351 9.06 -14.41 -18.93
CA LEU A 351 7.72 -13.97 -19.31
C LEU A 351 7.03 -14.91 -20.31
N HIS A 352 7.54 -16.11 -20.57
CA HIS A 352 7.07 -16.95 -21.68
C HIS A 352 5.59 -17.34 -21.55
N ALA A 353 5.13 -17.70 -20.35
CA ALA A 353 3.70 -17.93 -20.07
C ALA A 353 2.82 -16.72 -20.45
N TYR A 354 3.29 -15.50 -20.22
CA TYR A 354 2.53 -14.27 -20.52
C TYR A 354 2.62 -13.82 -21.99
N ARG A 355 3.50 -14.42 -22.80
CA ARG A 355 3.68 -14.06 -24.22
C ARG A 355 2.88 -14.95 -25.18
N GLY A 356 2.27 -16.04 -24.69
CA GLY A 356 1.31 -16.84 -25.44
C GLY A 356 1.91 -18.04 -26.17
N GLY A 357 2.34 -19.06 -25.42
CA GLY A 357 2.46 -20.42 -25.93
C GLY A 357 3.61 -20.69 -26.91
N GLU A 358 4.81 -20.18 -26.63
CA GLU A 358 6.01 -20.87 -27.09
C GLU A 358 5.99 -22.29 -26.48
N GLY A 359 6.14 -23.32 -27.31
CA GLY A 359 5.96 -24.73 -26.91
C GLY A 359 7.05 -25.28 -26.02
N ASP A 360 8.07 -24.47 -25.72
CA ASP A 360 9.24 -24.82 -24.93
C ASP A 360 9.52 -23.82 -23.79
N VAL A 361 10.27 -24.28 -22.79
CA VAL A 361 10.76 -23.45 -21.68
C VAL A 361 12.25 -23.70 -21.45
N CYS A 362 13.02 -22.61 -21.39
CA CYS A 362 14.48 -22.63 -21.38
C CYS A 362 15.05 -22.16 -20.03
N PHE A 363 15.64 -23.09 -19.27
CA PHE A 363 16.18 -22.87 -17.91
C PHE A 363 17.70 -22.87 -17.86
N ASN A 364 18.24 -21.85 -17.20
CA ASN A 364 19.67 -21.63 -17.04
C ASN A 364 20.00 -21.09 -15.62
N ASN A 365 21.31 -21.04 -15.31
CA ASN A 365 21.80 -20.53 -14.04
C ASN A 365 21.42 -19.06 -13.78
N ASN A 366 21.28 -18.23 -14.82
CA ASN A 366 20.96 -16.81 -14.66
C ASN A 366 19.51 -16.62 -14.17
N ILE A 367 18.56 -17.37 -14.72
CA ILE A 367 17.15 -17.36 -14.26
C ILE A 367 17.07 -17.78 -12.79
N ARG A 368 17.78 -18.86 -12.42
CA ARG A 368 17.90 -19.33 -11.03
C ARG A 368 18.45 -18.26 -10.09
N VAL A 369 19.55 -17.61 -10.46
CA VAL A 369 20.19 -16.57 -9.66
C VAL A 369 19.35 -15.30 -9.60
N SER A 370 18.61 -14.94 -10.66
CA SER A 370 17.66 -13.81 -10.63
C SER A 370 16.51 -14.06 -9.65
N PHE A 371 15.91 -15.26 -9.66
CA PHE A 371 14.83 -15.61 -8.73
C PHE A 371 15.34 -15.64 -7.28
N LEU A 372 16.48 -16.30 -7.04
CA LEU A 372 17.15 -16.29 -5.73
C LEU A 372 17.53 -14.87 -5.28
N GLY A 373 17.98 -14.02 -6.20
CA GLY A 373 18.33 -12.63 -5.93
C GLY A 373 17.15 -11.80 -5.44
N LEU A 374 15.96 -11.96 -6.04
CA LEU A 374 14.75 -11.32 -5.54
C LEU A 374 14.34 -11.85 -4.16
N LEU A 375 14.47 -13.16 -3.92
CA LEU A 375 14.18 -13.75 -2.60
C LEU A 375 15.14 -13.24 -1.52
N LEU A 376 16.43 -13.10 -1.84
CA LEU A 376 17.43 -12.54 -0.92
C LEU A 376 17.27 -11.01 -0.74
N ALA A 377 16.80 -10.28 -1.75
CA ALA A 377 16.42 -8.87 -1.61
C ALA A 377 15.21 -8.72 -0.67
N LEU A 378 14.20 -9.59 -0.80
CA LEU A 378 13.08 -9.66 0.14
C LEU A 378 13.59 -10.04 1.55
N GLN A 379 14.53 -10.98 1.67
CA GLN A 379 15.16 -11.31 2.96
C GLN A 379 15.80 -10.09 3.61
N GLY A 380 16.52 -9.27 2.85
CA GLY A 380 17.13 -8.03 3.35
C GLY A 380 16.11 -7.11 4.03
N LEU A 381 14.92 -6.96 3.46
CA LEU A 381 13.83 -6.21 4.09
C LEU A 381 13.33 -6.89 5.38
N THR A 382 13.15 -8.21 5.37
CA THR A 382 12.74 -8.93 6.60
C THR A 382 13.76 -8.85 7.74
N VAL A 383 15.06 -8.76 7.43
CA VAL A 383 16.14 -8.56 8.41
C VAL A 383 16.10 -7.13 8.98
N ILE A 384 15.86 -6.12 8.14
CA ILE A 384 15.67 -4.73 8.60
C ILE A 384 14.50 -4.64 9.59
N TRP A 385 13.34 -5.22 9.23
CA TRP A 385 12.19 -5.24 10.13
C TRP A 385 12.42 -6.11 11.37
N PHE A 386 13.15 -7.23 11.27
CA PHE A 386 13.53 -8.01 12.45
C PHE A 386 14.40 -7.19 13.41
N GLY A 387 15.31 -6.36 12.91
CA GLY A 387 16.06 -5.39 13.72
C GLY A 387 15.16 -4.38 14.45
N MET A 388 14.07 -3.94 13.81
CA MET A 388 13.05 -3.09 14.46
C MET A 388 12.29 -3.87 15.54
N ILE A 389 11.90 -5.12 15.28
CA ILE A 389 11.20 -5.99 16.24
C ILE A 389 12.07 -6.25 17.48
N VAL A 390 13.35 -6.60 17.28
CA VAL A 390 14.31 -6.80 18.38
C VAL A 390 14.49 -5.52 19.21
N ARG A 391 14.45 -4.34 18.57
CA ARG A 391 14.48 -3.04 19.29
C ARG A 391 13.23 -2.82 20.15
N VAL A 392 12.05 -3.20 19.68
CA VAL A 392 10.81 -3.16 20.48
C VAL A 392 10.88 -4.16 21.64
N VAL A 393 11.31 -5.41 21.39
CA VAL A 393 11.51 -6.43 22.44
C VAL A 393 12.49 -5.95 23.51
N TYR A 394 13.61 -5.35 23.14
CA TYR A 394 14.54 -4.72 24.09
C TYR A 394 13.89 -3.58 24.89
N GLY A 395 13.05 -2.76 24.24
CA GLY A 395 12.20 -1.78 24.92
C GLY A 395 11.32 -2.41 26.00
N VAL A 396 10.60 -3.48 25.66
CA VAL A 396 9.73 -4.23 26.60
C VAL A 396 10.53 -4.79 27.78
N LEU A 397 11.65 -5.45 27.52
CA LEU A 397 12.51 -6.03 28.56
C LEU A 397 13.17 -4.96 29.46
N THR A 398 13.31 -3.72 28.99
CA THR A 398 13.78 -2.57 29.80
C THR A 398 12.64 -1.80 30.50
N GLY A 399 11.42 -2.33 30.50
CA GLY A 399 10.27 -1.76 31.21
C GLY A 399 9.49 -0.69 30.45
N LYS A 400 9.65 -0.60 29.13
CA LYS A 400 8.76 0.20 28.26
C LYS A 400 7.58 -0.66 27.78
N GLY A 401 6.52 -0.04 27.29
CA GLY A 401 5.43 -0.77 26.63
C GLY A 401 5.88 -1.41 25.31
N ALA A 402 5.11 -2.41 24.82
CA ALA A 402 5.29 -3.03 23.51
C ALA A 402 4.83 -2.10 22.38
N ASP A 403 5.46 -0.93 22.28
CA ASP A 403 5.08 0.09 21.31
C ASP A 403 5.85 -0.06 19.99
N ASP A 404 5.09 -0.16 18.90
CA ASP A 404 5.65 -0.31 17.56
C ASP A 404 6.15 1.06 17.09
N THR A 405 7.45 1.22 16.92
CA THR A 405 8.07 2.47 16.44
C THR A 405 7.60 2.94 15.05
N ARG A 406 6.94 2.06 14.26
CA ARG A 406 6.22 2.45 13.05
C ARG A 406 4.93 3.23 13.35
N SER A 407 4.36 3.02 14.53
CA SER A 407 3.11 3.61 14.99
C SER A 407 3.23 4.91 15.79
N ASP A 408 4.43 5.51 15.90
CA ASP A 408 4.61 6.80 16.59
C ASP A 408 3.77 7.95 15.99
N ASP A 409 3.44 7.91 14.69
CA ASP A 409 2.52 8.90 14.06
C ASP A 409 1.02 8.57 14.29
N GLU A 410 0.73 7.54 15.11
CA GLU A 410 -0.64 7.10 15.32
C GLU A 410 -1.43 7.99 16.28
N ASP A 411 -0.80 8.56 17.31
CA ASP A 411 -1.49 9.28 18.40
C ASP A 411 -1.41 10.83 18.34
N ASP A 412 -0.63 11.41 17.41
CA ASP A 412 -0.54 12.87 17.16
C ASP A 412 -1.84 13.46 16.54
N GLY A 413 -2.96 13.30 17.23
CA GLY A 413 -4.25 13.93 16.97
C GLY A 413 -4.72 14.64 18.23
N GLU A 414 -4.48 15.95 18.29
CA GLU A 414 -4.71 16.87 19.41
C GLU A 414 -6.04 16.61 20.15
N GLU A 415 -6.00 16.73 21.48
CA GLU A 415 -7.15 16.60 22.38
C GLU A 415 -8.09 17.81 22.27
N GLU A 416 -8.85 17.93 21.19
CA GLU A 416 -10.01 18.83 21.16
C GLU A 416 -11.18 18.21 21.93
N GLU A 417 -11.27 18.53 23.23
CA GLU A 417 -12.51 18.41 23.99
C GLU A 417 -13.60 19.26 23.33
N VAL A 418 -14.55 18.61 22.67
CA VAL A 418 -15.72 19.29 22.09
C VAL A 418 -16.68 19.70 23.22
N GLN A 419 -16.42 20.84 23.85
CA GLN A 419 -17.48 21.58 24.51
C GLN A 419 -18.39 22.21 23.45
N GLU A 420 -19.66 21.83 23.49
CA GLU A 420 -20.69 22.25 22.55
C GLU A 420 -20.98 23.76 22.68
N LYS A 421 -20.37 24.57 21.81
CA LYS A 421 -20.81 25.95 21.53
C LYS A 421 -20.85 26.22 20.04
N THR A 422 -22.06 26.47 19.55
CA THR A 422 -22.39 26.86 18.19
C THR A 422 -21.59 28.10 17.73
N ASN A 423 -20.72 27.94 16.73
CA ASN A 423 -20.38 29.02 15.81
C ASN A 423 -19.72 28.50 14.54
N ASP A 424 -20.17 28.96 13.37
CA ASP A 424 -19.64 28.59 12.07
C ASP A 424 -18.17 28.98 11.90
N LYS A 425 -17.27 27.99 11.91
CA LYS A 425 -15.90 28.14 11.41
C LYS A 425 -15.52 26.97 10.51
N LYS A 426 -15.09 27.31 9.30
CA LYS A 426 -14.60 26.35 8.30
C LYS A 426 -13.35 25.65 8.84
N VAL A 427 -13.44 24.35 9.10
CA VAL A 427 -12.27 23.52 9.43
C VAL A 427 -11.38 23.44 8.19
N ALA A 428 -10.19 24.05 8.29
CA ALA A 428 -9.21 24.02 7.22
C ALA A 428 -8.48 22.67 7.24
N PHE A 429 -8.73 21.82 6.23
CA PHE A 429 -8.03 20.55 6.08
C PHE A 429 -6.55 20.80 5.78
N LYS A 430 -5.67 20.46 6.73
CA LYS A 430 -4.23 20.72 6.66
C LYS A 430 -3.58 19.64 5.77
N ALA A 431 -3.44 19.94 4.49
CA ALA A 431 -2.80 19.03 3.54
C ALA A 431 -1.38 18.62 3.99
N PRO A 432 -0.90 17.40 3.66
CA PRO A 432 0.40 16.92 4.12
C PRO A 432 1.56 17.86 3.78
N LYS A 433 2.53 17.92 4.69
CA LYS A 433 3.86 18.47 4.39
C LYS A 433 4.56 17.50 3.44
N GLU A 434 4.74 17.92 2.19
CA GLU A 434 5.78 17.34 1.34
C GLU A 434 7.09 17.98 1.77
N GLU A 435 7.92 17.21 2.48
CA GLU A 435 9.30 17.60 2.76
C GLU A 435 10.16 17.17 1.57
N GLU A 436 10.37 18.11 0.64
CA GLU A 436 11.41 17.96 -0.37
C GLU A 436 12.77 18.02 0.34
N VAL A 437 13.32 16.86 0.67
CA VAL A 437 14.69 16.74 1.18
C VAL A 437 15.65 16.98 0.01
N GLY A 438 15.90 18.26 -0.29
CA GLY A 438 16.90 18.70 -1.24
C GLY A 438 18.27 18.15 -0.84
N VAL A 439 18.96 17.53 -1.79
CA VAL A 439 20.29 16.96 -1.59
C VAL A 439 21.32 18.08 -1.59
N GLU A 440 21.81 18.49 -0.42
CA GLU A 440 23.16 19.04 -0.25
C GLU A 440 23.63 19.02 1.23
N GLU A 441 24.94 19.06 1.43
CA GLU A 441 25.67 19.09 2.72
C GLU A 441 25.60 17.85 3.66
N LEU A 442 26.19 16.74 3.21
CA LEU A 442 26.83 15.78 4.12
C LEU A 442 28.10 16.39 4.76
N ARG A 443 27.96 17.16 5.84
CA ARG A 443 29.09 17.52 6.73
C ARG A 443 29.09 16.68 8.00
N PHE A 444 29.89 15.61 7.99
CA PHE A 444 30.18 14.81 9.19
C PHE A 444 30.89 15.64 10.26
N SER A 445 30.20 15.96 11.35
CA SER A 445 30.84 16.47 12.56
C SER A 445 31.53 15.33 13.32
N ARG A 446 32.86 15.24 13.22
CA ARG A 446 33.65 14.26 13.99
C ARG A 446 34.14 14.86 15.30
N ARG A 447 33.99 14.06 16.35
CA ARG A 447 34.29 14.34 17.77
C ARG A 447 35.72 14.86 18.03
N SER A 448 35.84 15.64 19.10
CA SER A 448 36.98 16.43 19.56
C SER A 448 38.23 15.67 20.01
N THR A 449 39.41 16.28 19.80
CA THR A 449 40.61 16.18 20.67
C THR A 449 41.53 17.40 20.39
N PRO A 450 42.21 18.02 21.38
CA PRO A 450 42.94 19.28 21.19
C PRO A 450 44.46 19.09 21.03
N PRO A 451 45.16 20.07 20.41
CA PRO A 451 46.59 20.28 20.65
C PRO A 451 46.94 21.70 21.14
N ALA A 452 48.15 21.84 21.69
CA ALA A 452 48.57 23.01 22.45
C ALA A 452 49.33 24.09 21.64
N ARG A 453 49.01 25.36 21.97
CA ARG A 453 49.93 26.48 22.26
C ARG A 453 51.36 26.45 21.65
N THR A 454 51.60 27.28 20.62
CA THR A 454 52.95 27.79 20.29
C THR A 454 52.92 29.28 19.91
N LYS A 455 53.98 30.03 20.26
CA LYS A 455 54.10 31.51 20.13
C LYS A 455 54.96 31.95 18.94
N LYS A 456 54.61 33.08 18.31
CA LYS A 456 55.44 34.23 17.80
C LYS A 456 54.64 34.97 16.70
N SER A 457 54.77 36.25 16.35
CA SER A 457 55.21 37.53 16.98
C SER A 457 55.69 38.48 15.86
N LYS A 458 54.91 39.53 15.51
CA LYS A 458 55.31 40.82 14.84
C LYS A 458 56.02 40.73 13.45
N SER A 459 55.79 41.58 12.44
CA SER A 459 55.84 43.07 12.46
C SER A 459 55.53 43.76 11.10
N ARG A 460 54.99 45.01 11.17
CA ARG A 460 55.26 46.23 10.33
C ARG A 460 55.01 46.20 8.79
N ALA A 461 54.15 47.09 8.25
CA ALA A 461 54.41 48.48 7.75
C ALA A 461 55.00 48.51 6.31
N SER A 462 54.77 49.49 5.42
CA SER A 462 54.46 50.93 5.54
C SER A 462 53.63 51.46 4.34
N GLY A 463 53.12 52.70 4.40
CA GLY A 463 52.45 53.37 3.27
C GLY A 463 53.36 54.31 2.46
N ILE A 464 52.83 54.86 1.35
CA ILE A 464 53.40 55.97 0.56
C ILE A 464 52.25 56.66 -0.24
N SER A 465 52.43 57.94 -0.60
CA SER A 465 51.42 58.87 -1.14
C SER A 465 51.64 59.25 -2.63
N ILE A 466 51.24 60.47 -3.04
CA ILE A 466 51.40 61.22 -4.33
C ILE A 466 50.31 60.99 -5.45
N PRO A 467 50.05 61.94 -6.40
CA PRO A 467 48.76 62.70 -6.37
C PRO A 467 48.04 62.97 -7.73
N GLY A 468 46.83 63.57 -7.67
CA GLY A 468 46.46 64.66 -8.60
C GLY A 468 45.39 64.46 -9.71
N HIS A 469 44.43 65.38 -9.72
CA HIS A 469 43.68 65.96 -10.85
C HIS A 469 42.87 65.09 -11.85
N SER A 470 41.54 65.21 -11.73
CA SER A 470 40.69 65.64 -12.85
C SER A 470 39.66 66.66 -12.36
N ASP A 471 39.11 67.43 -13.28
CA ASP A 471 38.30 68.63 -13.11
C ASP A 471 37.10 68.61 -12.14
N HIS A 472 36.78 69.82 -11.67
CA HIS A 472 35.41 70.35 -11.43
C HIS A 472 34.59 69.90 -10.19
N LYS A 473 34.62 70.77 -9.17
CA LYS A 473 33.47 71.27 -8.38
C LYS A 473 32.66 70.28 -7.51
N GLU A 474 33.21 69.99 -6.32
CA GLU A 474 32.82 70.63 -5.03
C GLU A 474 31.35 70.97 -4.69
N LEU A 475 31.05 70.83 -3.37
CA LEU A 475 29.88 71.29 -2.57
C LEU A 475 28.61 70.40 -2.60
N LEU A 476 27.83 70.17 -1.53
CA LEU A 476 27.88 70.36 -0.06
C LEU A 476 26.88 69.36 0.60
N GLY A 477 26.84 69.06 1.92
CA GLY A 477 27.63 69.51 3.06
C GLY A 477 27.31 68.78 4.38
N ARG A 478 28.15 69.09 5.38
CA ARG A 478 28.11 68.83 6.85
C ARG A 478 26.73 69.12 7.47
N ILE A 479 26.33 68.48 8.58
CA ILE A 479 26.67 68.89 9.97
C ILE A 479 26.40 67.71 10.93
N GLY A 480 27.28 67.54 11.91
CA GLY A 480 26.95 66.98 13.22
C GLY A 480 27.61 67.86 14.29
N CYS A 481 27.05 67.90 15.49
CA CYS A 481 27.68 68.44 16.70
C CYS A 481 27.07 67.79 17.95
N ASP A 482 27.92 67.29 18.83
CA ASP A 482 27.60 67.02 20.23
C ASP A 482 27.79 68.28 21.09
N GLY A 483 27.10 68.34 22.22
CA GLY A 483 27.61 68.94 23.47
C GLY A 483 27.22 70.40 23.75
N GLY A 484 26.53 70.62 24.89
CA GLY A 484 26.37 71.98 25.42
C GLY A 484 25.34 72.20 26.53
N SER A 485 25.55 71.59 27.72
CA SER A 485 24.86 71.86 29.01
C SER A 485 23.43 71.34 29.19
#